data_AF-A0A5S4HAX1-F1
#
_entry.id   AF-A0A5S4HAX1-F1
#
_cell.length_a   1.000
_cell.length_b   1.000
_cell.length_c   1.000
_cell.angle_alpha   90.00
_cell.angle_beta   90.00
_cell.angle_gamma   90.00
#
_symmetry.space_group_name_H-M   'P 1'
#
loop_
_entity.id
_entity.type
_entity.pdbx_description
1 polymer ?
#
loop_
_entity_poly.entity_id
_entity_poly.type
_entity_poly.pdbx_seq_one_letter_code
_entity_poly.pdbx_strand_id
1 'polypeptide(L)'
;MSNSNPTGNSKKNRTPDRWWQRPAFKWIATAIITPILVGVGAWSIQKGINSYGNRPRGNPVTVELARVQRSEGEQAGDWVFRQPMQLTDAELSALNQMHKQSATPTDAEEAWFRRNGGVDPNVSIIKLVLRGNRSDPVRVVDMTALAQCTEPLTGTLFLDPTAGAEESTRVEFDLDTPSPHAKFVTDDGTMQGDYFRENSISLKRGETIALEIAARTVRHYCSFTLKMDVVADSKTSSVHIGDQRRPYVVSAVNPDPKAYKELYIAGLADPPDYPIRWRQADPRTYHS
;
A
#
# COMPACT_ATOMS: atom_id res chain seq x y z
N MET A 1 77.50 9.18 -24.88
CA MET A 1 76.50 8.10 -24.75
C MET A 1 75.24 8.74 -24.16
N SER A 2 74.37 9.44 -24.89
CA SER A 2 73.40 8.97 -25.90
C SER A 2 72.79 7.60 -25.57
N ASN A 3 71.61 7.60 -24.95
CA ASN A 3 70.42 7.07 -25.61
C ASN A 3 69.11 7.50 -24.90
N SER A 4 68.18 7.86 -25.76
CA SER A 4 66.81 8.34 -25.61
C SER A 4 65.79 7.19 -25.57
N ASN A 5 64.71 7.35 -24.76
CA ASN A 5 63.28 6.96 -24.93
C ASN A 5 62.92 5.52 -25.44
N PRO A 6 61.71 4.94 -25.24
CA PRO A 6 60.41 5.63 -25.12
C PRO A 6 59.28 4.96 -24.26
N THR A 7 58.20 5.73 -24.09
CA THR A 7 56.75 5.36 -24.17
C THR A 7 56.09 4.35 -23.25
N GLY A 8 54.93 4.81 -22.73
CA GLY A 8 53.67 4.06 -22.73
C GLY A 8 53.25 3.58 -21.34
N ASN A 9 51.99 3.63 -20.94
CA ASN A 9 50.76 4.09 -21.54
C ASN A 9 49.75 4.16 -20.38
N SER A 10 48.81 5.10 -20.41
CA SER A 10 47.82 5.32 -19.35
C SER A 10 47.01 4.05 -19.07
N LYS A 11 47.12 3.46 -17.87
CA LYS A 11 46.08 2.55 -17.37
C LYS A 11 44.92 3.42 -16.86
N LYS A 12 43.97 3.71 -17.76
CA LYS A 12 42.63 4.15 -17.37
C LYS A 12 42.04 3.09 -16.44
N ASN A 13 41.80 3.48 -15.19
CA ASN A 13 40.97 2.72 -14.26
C ASN A 13 39.58 2.54 -14.90
N ARG A 14 39.29 1.35 -15.41
CA ARG A 14 37.92 0.93 -15.68
C ARG A 14 37.29 0.61 -14.33
N THR A 15 36.48 1.53 -13.85
CA THR A 15 35.52 1.26 -12.78
C THR A 15 34.60 0.10 -13.20
N PRO A 16 34.25 -0.82 -12.30
CA PRO A 16 33.30 -1.89 -12.60
C PRO A 16 31.94 -1.28 -12.97
N ASP A 17 31.38 -1.81 -14.06
CA ASP A 17 30.16 -1.33 -14.69
C ASP A 17 28.97 -1.45 -13.73
N ARG A 18 28.45 -0.29 -13.27
CA ARG A 18 27.29 -0.18 -12.38
C ARG A 18 26.02 -0.30 -13.21
N TRP A 19 25.59 -1.53 -13.43
CA TRP A 19 24.40 -1.89 -14.22
C TRP A 19 23.06 -1.32 -13.70
N TRP A 20 23.04 -0.79 -12.47
CA TRP A 20 21.88 -0.11 -11.86
C TRP A 20 21.71 1.37 -12.24
N GLN A 21 22.65 1.96 -12.99
CA GLN A 21 22.58 3.37 -13.41
C GLN A 21 21.96 3.59 -14.80
N ARG A 22 21.18 2.63 -15.32
CA ARG A 22 20.39 2.88 -16.54
C ARG A 22 19.04 3.51 -16.15
N PRO A 23 18.74 4.74 -16.59
CA PRO A 23 17.42 5.33 -16.38
C PRO A 23 16.46 4.72 -17.40
N ALA A 24 15.75 3.66 -17.01
CA ALA A 24 14.71 3.07 -17.84
C ALA A 24 13.52 2.68 -16.96
N PHE A 25 12.68 3.66 -16.63
CA PHE A 25 11.23 3.61 -16.83
C PHE A 25 10.63 4.98 -16.47
N LYS A 26 10.75 5.93 -17.41
CA LYS A 26 9.98 7.18 -17.33
C LYS A 26 8.53 6.84 -17.67
N TRP A 27 7.64 6.79 -16.69
CA TRP A 27 6.22 6.97 -16.96
C TRP A 27 6.02 8.43 -17.36
N ILE A 28 5.99 8.69 -18.67
CA ILE A 28 5.52 9.98 -19.18
C ILE A 28 4.00 9.95 -18.99
N ALA A 29 3.53 10.48 -17.86
CA ALA A 29 2.16 10.95 -17.76
C ALA A 29 2.04 12.20 -18.64
N THR A 30 1.85 12.00 -19.94
CA THR A 30 1.56 13.11 -20.86
C THR A 30 0.15 13.60 -20.54
N ALA A 31 0.06 14.57 -19.63
CA ALA A 31 -1.08 15.46 -19.52
C ALA A 31 -1.13 16.30 -20.82
N ILE A 32 -1.80 15.80 -21.85
CA ILE A 32 -2.20 16.62 -22.98
C ILE A 32 -3.42 17.42 -22.51
N ILE A 33 -3.17 18.61 -21.99
CA ILE A 33 -4.17 19.68 -21.86
C ILE A 33 -4.29 20.31 -23.25
N THR A 34 -5.38 20.03 -23.97
CA THR A 34 -5.78 20.85 -25.12
C THR A 34 -7.08 21.55 -24.80
N PRO A 35 -7.13 22.89 -24.76
CA PRO A 35 -8.37 23.64 -24.76
C PRO A 35 -8.78 23.89 -26.21
N ILE A 36 -9.92 23.35 -26.68
CA ILE A 36 -10.59 23.90 -27.88
C ILE A 36 -12.10 24.00 -27.65
N LEU A 37 -12.55 25.25 -27.70
CA LEU A 37 -13.92 25.74 -27.80
C LEU A 37 -14.49 25.53 -29.22
N VAL A 38 -15.75 25.11 -29.29
CA VAL A 38 -16.84 25.35 -30.28
C VAL A 38 -16.53 25.44 -31.79
N GLY A 39 -17.21 24.61 -32.60
CA GLY A 39 -17.38 24.84 -34.05
C GLY A 39 -18.17 23.75 -34.79
N VAL A 40 -19.25 24.16 -35.47
CA VAL A 40 -20.28 23.39 -36.18
C VAL A 40 -19.75 22.55 -37.35
N GLY A 41 -20.28 21.33 -37.54
CA GLY A 41 -20.09 20.56 -38.79
C GLY A 41 -20.87 19.24 -38.78
N ALA A 42 -21.99 19.20 -39.49
CA ALA A 42 -22.90 18.07 -39.60
C ALA A 42 -22.33 16.89 -40.42
N TRP A 43 -22.54 15.67 -39.93
CA TRP A 43 -22.75 14.47 -40.75
C TRP A 43 -23.70 13.49 -40.04
N SER A 44 -24.96 13.55 -40.43
CA SER A 44 -26.00 12.51 -40.34
C SER A 44 -25.75 11.49 -41.49
N ILE A 45 -26.09 10.19 -41.51
CA ILE A 45 -27.10 9.37 -40.83
C ILE A 45 -26.81 7.86 -41.09
N GLN A 46 -27.10 7.03 -40.08
CA GLN A 46 -27.63 5.64 -40.08
C GLN A 46 -26.90 4.44 -40.77
N LYS A 47 -26.34 3.58 -39.92
CA LYS A 47 -26.84 2.19 -39.72
C LYS A 47 -27.03 2.03 -38.20
N GLY A 48 -28.19 1.74 -37.63
CA GLY A 48 -29.24 0.84 -38.08
C GLY A 48 -29.22 -0.44 -37.23
N ILE A 49 -29.55 -0.31 -35.94
CA ILE A 49 -30.17 -1.30 -35.04
C ILE A 49 -29.47 -2.68 -34.95
N ASN A 50 -28.60 -2.83 -33.94
CA ASN A 50 -28.53 -4.00 -33.04
C ASN A 50 -27.51 -3.76 -31.91
N SER A 51 -27.82 -2.85 -30.98
CA SER A 51 -27.13 -2.76 -29.69
C SER A 51 -28.14 -2.61 -28.54
N TYR A 52 -29.29 -3.26 -28.66
CA TYR A 52 -30.22 -3.49 -27.54
C TYR A 52 -29.97 -4.85 -26.86
N GLY A 53 -28.73 -5.32 -26.87
CA GLY A 53 -28.31 -6.55 -26.21
C GLY A 53 -27.18 -6.26 -25.22
N ASN A 54 -27.51 -6.18 -23.94
CA ASN A 54 -26.62 -5.92 -22.80
C ASN A 54 -26.10 -4.49 -22.63
N ARG A 55 -26.97 -3.59 -22.15
CA ARG A 55 -26.49 -2.59 -21.19
C ARG A 55 -25.84 -3.34 -20.03
N PRO A 56 -24.56 -3.10 -19.70
CA PRO A 56 -23.93 -3.72 -18.54
C PRO A 56 -24.78 -3.43 -17.30
N ARG A 57 -25.24 -4.49 -16.64
CA ARG A 57 -25.97 -4.39 -15.37
C ARG A 57 -24.96 -4.41 -14.22
N GLY A 58 -25.31 -3.80 -13.08
CA GLY A 58 -24.43 -3.71 -11.90
C GLY A 58 -23.59 -2.43 -11.84
N ASN A 59 -22.59 -2.39 -10.96
CA ASN A 59 -21.81 -1.17 -10.68
C ASN A 59 -21.09 -0.62 -11.92
N PRO A 60 -20.93 0.71 -12.08
CA PRO A 60 -20.21 1.32 -13.20
C PRO A 60 -18.73 0.95 -13.25
N VAL A 61 -18.14 0.70 -12.09
CA VAL A 61 -16.79 0.15 -11.92
C VAL A 61 -16.90 -1.21 -11.23
N THR A 62 -16.17 -2.18 -11.75
CA THR A 62 -15.99 -3.49 -11.10
C THR A 62 -14.70 -3.48 -10.31
N VAL A 63 -14.76 -4.00 -9.08
CA VAL A 63 -13.58 -4.29 -8.25
C VAL A 63 -13.15 -5.71 -8.57
N GLU A 64 -12.04 -5.88 -9.30
CA GLU A 64 -11.53 -7.20 -9.67
C GLU A 64 -10.63 -7.81 -8.58
N LEU A 65 -9.91 -6.93 -7.87
CA LEU A 65 -9.06 -7.30 -6.75
C LEU A 65 -9.16 -6.20 -5.70
N ALA A 66 -9.33 -6.60 -4.45
CA ALA A 66 -9.10 -5.75 -3.29
C ALA A 66 -8.47 -6.64 -2.23
N ARG A 67 -7.16 -6.53 -2.05
CA ARG A 67 -6.38 -7.38 -1.14
C ARG A 67 -5.43 -6.53 -0.33
N VAL A 68 -5.36 -6.80 0.98
CA VAL A 68 -4.28 -6.28 1.81
C VAL A 68 -2.97 -6.91 1.36
N GLN A 69 -1.94 -6.08 1.24
CA GLN A 69 -0.57 -6.49 1.01
C GLN A 69 0.32 -5.81 2.07
N ARG A 70 1.47 -6.41 2.34
CA ARG A 70 2.49 -5.82 3.21
C ARG A 70 3.71 -5.46 2.38
N SER A 71 4.42 -4.42 2.78
CA SER A 71 5.72 -4.07 2.23
C SER A 71 6.76 -4.00 3.34
N GLU A 72 7.99 -4.35 2.96
CA GLU A 72 9.16 -4.27 3.85
C GLU A 72 9.29 -2.88 4.47
N GLY A 73 9.28 -1.83 3.65
CA GLY A 73 9.53 -0.47 4.11
C GLY A 73 8.42 0.18 4.96
N GLU A 74 7.27 -0.47 5.15
CA GLU A 74 6.13 0.13 5.83
C GLU A 74 5.71 -0.66 7.08
N GLN A 75 5.45 -1.97 6.92
CA GLN A 75 5.08 -2.82 8.05
C GLN A 75 6.20 -3.77 8.49
N ALA A 76 7.22 -3.98 7.66
CA ALA A 76 8.32 -4.90 7.96
C ALA A 76 7.79 -6.27 8.48
N GLY A 77 8.48 -6.83 9.48
CA GLY A 77 8.07 -8.02 10.22
C GLY A 77 7.11 -7.71 11.38
N ASP A 78 6.67 -6.46 11.56
CA ASP A 78 5.93 -6.02 12.74
C ASP A 78 4.46 -6.45 12.73
N TRP A 79 3.96 -6.87 13.88
CA TRP A 79 2.54 -7.21 14.08
C TRP A 79 2.02 -6.77 15.44
N VAL A 80 0.77 -6.32 15.47
CA VAL A 80 0.08 -5.93 16.70
C VAL A 80 -1.19 -6.72 16.92
N PHE A 81 -1.43 -7.09 18.17
CA PHE A 81 -2.54 -7.94 18.57
C PHE A 81 -3.37 -7.29 19.67
N ARG A 82 -4.69 -7.54 19.62
CA ARG A 82 -5.63 -7.08 20.65
C ARG A 82 -5.41 -7.80 21.98
N GLN A 83 -5.20 -9.11 21.93
CA GLN A 83 -5.06 -9.96 23.11
C GLN A 83 -3.60 -10.27 23.38
N PRO A 84 -3.20 -10.43 24.66
CA PRO A 84 -1.90 -10.98 24.99
C PRO A 84 -1.78 -12.42 24.47
N MET A 85 -0.67 -12.72 23.81
CA MET A 85 -0.34 -14.01 23.25
C MET A 85 0.92 -14.54 23.94
N GLN A 86 0.73 -15.54 24.79
CA GLN A 86 1.82 -16.31 25.39
C GLN A 86 1.99 -17.58 24.57
N LEU A 87 3.05 -17.64 23.78
CA LEU A 87 3.39 -18.80 22.98
C LEU A 87 4.14 -19.81 23.84
N THR A 88 3.73 -21.07 23.77
CA THR A 88 4.55 -22.17 24.26
C THR A 88 5.83 -22.30 23.44
N ASP A 89 6.86 -22.96 23.99
CA ASP A 89 8.12 -23.20 23.26
C ASP A 89 7.89 -23.91 21.91
N ALA A 90 6.91 -24.83 21.87
CA ALA A 90 6.54 -25.53 20.65
C ALA A 90 5.92 -24.60 19.60
N GLU A 91 5.03 -23.70 20.02
CA GLU A 91 4.40 -22.72 19.12
C GLU A 91 5.40 -21.68 18.63
N LEU A 92 6.26 -21.18 19.51
CA LEU A 92 7.34 -20.25 19.15
C LEU A 92 8.35 -20.92 18.19
N SER A 93 8.69 -22.18 18.43
CA SER A 93 9.53 -22.96 17.51
C SER A 93 8.88 -23.13 16.14
N ALA A 94 7.57 -23.43 16.08
CA ALA A 94 6.83 -23.55 14.83
C ALA A 94 6.75 -22.21 14.08
N LEU A 95 6.54 -21.09 14.78
CA LEU A 95 6.57 -19.76 14.20
C LEU A 95 7.96 -19.46 13.60
N ASN A 96 9.02 -19.77 14.34
CA ASN A 96 10.40 -19.59 13.90
C ASN A 96 10.80 -20.45 12.70
N GLN A 97 10.09 -21.55 12.42
CA GLN A 97 10.29 -22.32 11.18
C GLN A 97 9.69 -21.64 9.94
N MET A 98 8.69 -20.78 10.12
CA MET A 98 8.07 -20.00 9.04
C MET A 98 8.81 -18.68 8.80
N HIS A 99 9.37 -18.11 9.86
CA HIS A 99 10.19 -16.92 9.80
C HIS A 99 11.47 -17.17 9.00
N LYS A 100 11.78 -16.32 8.03
CA LYS A 100 12.99 -16.38 7.21
C LYS A 100 13.80 -15.10 7.37
N GLN A 101 15.06 -15.12 6.93
CA GLN A 101 15.96 -13.95 6.88
C GLN A 101 15.48 -12.88 5.89
N SER A 102 14.28 -12.32 6.10
CA SER A 102 13.72 -11.23 5.33
C SER A 102 12.84 -10.42 6.25
N ALA A 103 12.96 -9.09 6.16
CA ALA A 103 12.10 -8.20 6.92
C ALA A 103 10.66 -8.15 6.37
N THR A 104 10.33 -8.90 5.31
CA THR A 104 8.92 -9.18 4.95
C THR A 104 8.58 -10.61 5.38
N PRO A 105 7.48 -10.81 6.14
CA PRO A 105 6.99 -12.14 6.48
C PRO A 105 6.79 -13.01 5.25
N THR A 106 7.09 -14.30 5.36
CA THR A 106 6.71 -15.25 4.30
C THR A 106 5.19 -15.34 4.20
N ASP A 107 4.64 -15.77 3.05
CA ASP A 107 3.18 -16.01 2.91
C ASP A 107 2.63 -16.91 4.04
N ALA A 108 3.42 -17.89 4.48
CA ALA A 108 3.04 -18.80 5.56
C ALA A 108 2.99 -18.11 6.93
N GLU A 109 3.99 -17.27 7.22
CA GLU A 109 4.08 -16.48 8.44
C GLU A 109 2.99 -15.40 8.48
N GLU A 110 2.81 -14.62 7.40
CA GLU A 110 1.73 -13.64 7.27
C GLU A 110 0.37 -14.32 7.51
N ALA A 111 0.12 -15.46 6.86
CA ALA A 111 -1.12 -16.18 7.03
C ALA A 111 -1.29 -16.72 8.46
N TRP A 112 -0.20 -17.08 9.16
CA TRP A 112 -0.25 -17.43 10.57
C TRP A 112 -0.65 -16.22 11.43
N PHE A 113 0.00 -15.06 11.26
CA PHE A 113 -0.33 -13.84 11.99
C PHE A 113 -1.79 -13.46 11.79
N ARG A 114 -2.25 -13.39 10.54
CA ARG A 114 -3.66 -13.05 10.20
C ARG A 114 -4.66 -14.02 10.83
N ARG A 115 -4.41 -15.33 10.75
CA ARG A 115 -5.31 -16.35 11.35
C ARG A 115 -5.39 -16.22 12.88
N ASN A 116 -4.33 -15.75 13.52
CA ASN A 116 -4.28 -15.53 14.96
C ASN A 116 -4.71 -14.11 15.38
N GLY A 117 -5.22 -13.30 14.43
CA GLY A 117 -5.74 -11.95 14.72
C GLY A 117 -4.70 -10.84 14.69
N GLY A 118 -3.56 -11.08 14.04
CA GLY A 118 -2.52 -10.07 13.78
C GLY A 118 -3.05 -8.95 12.88
N VAL A 119 -2.79 -7.71 13.30
CA VAL A 119 -3.20 -6.48 12.64
C VAL A 119 -1.95 -5.75 12.13
N ASP A 120 -2.09 -5.06 10.99
CA ASP A 120 -0.98 -4.28 10.46
C ASP A 120 -0.68 -3.07 11.35
N PRO A 121 0.60 -2.81 11.66
CA PRO A 121 1.03 -1.65 12.42
C PRO A 121 1.06 -0.41 11.55
N ASN A 122 0.50 0.69 12.06
CA ASN A 122 0.50 2.07 11.52
C ASN A 122 -0.15 2.28 10.14
N VAL A 123 -0.03 1.33 9.22
CA VAL A 123 -0.49 1.45 7.84
C VAL A 123 -1.00 0.11 7.31
N SER A 124 -2.17 0.13 6.67
CA SER A 124 -2.68 -0.99 5.88
C SER A 124 -2.59 -0.63 4.40
N ILE A 125 -1.81 -1.41 3.64
CA ILE A 125 -1.70 -1.23 2.18
C ILE A 125 -2.68 -2.15 1.47
N ILE A 126 -3.51 -1.59 0.60
CA ILE A 126 -4.53 -2.31 -0.17
C ILE A 126 -4.19 -2.18 -1.65
N LYS A 127 -3.98 -3.32 -2.30
CA LYS A 127 -3.92 -3.40 -3.75
C LYS A 127 -5.33 -3.50 -4.31
N LEU A 128 -5.72 -2.48 -5.07
CA LEU A 128 -7.03 -2.36 -5.68
C LEU A 128 -6.91 -2.42 -7.19
N VAL A 129 -7.64 -3.32 -7.83
CA VAL A 129 -7.74 -3.40 -9.30
C VAL A 129 -9.16 -3.07 -9.71
N LEU A 130 -9.31 -2.00 -10.48
CA LEU A 130 -10.59 -1.47 -10.93
C LEU A 130 -10.73 -1.66 -12.43
N ARG A 131 -11.93 -2.05 -12.89
CA ARG A 131 -12.27 -2.17 -14.30
C ARG A 131 -13.52 -1.38 -14.67
N GLY A 132 -13.46 -0.61 -15.76
CA GLY A 132 -14.61 0.09 -16.30
C GLY A 132 -15.68 -0.86 -16.83
N ASN A 133 -16.94 -0.67 -16.43
CA ASN A 133 -18.07 -1.56 -16.74
C ASN A 133 -19.26 -0.82 -17.37
N ARG A 134 -19.01 0.25 -18.13
CA ARG A 134 -20.03 0.96 -18.92
C ARG A 134 -19.59 1.08 -20.37
N SER A 135 -20.55 1.32 -21.26
CA SER A 135 -20.26 1.61 -22.67
C SER A 135 -19.55 2.94 -22.82
N ASP A 136 -20.00 3.96 -22.09
CA ASP A 136 -19.35 5.25 -22.00
C ASP A 136 -18.27 5.24 -20.90
N PRO A 137 -17.22 6.08 -21.00
CA PRO A 137 -16.21 6.17 -19.96
C PRO A 137 -16.81 6.51 -18.59
N VAL A 138 -16.35 5.79 -17.57
CA VAL A 138 -16.71 6.08 -16.17
C VAL A 138 -15.61 6.89 -15.52
N ARG A 139 -15.98 7.80 -14.61
CA ARG A 139 -15.01 8.64 -13.90
C ARG A 139 -15.12 8.40 -12.41
N VAL A 140 -14.03 8.00 -11.77
CA VAL A 140 -13.88 8.05 -10.33
C VAL A 140 -13.58 9.49 -9.94
N VAL A 141 -14.38 10.06 -9.04
CA VAL A 141 -14.36 11.49 -8.70
C VAL A 141 -14.22 11.75 -7.21
N ASP A 142 -14.26 10.73 -6.36
CA ASP A 142 -13.90 10.83 -4.95
C ASP A 142 -13.61 9.44 -4.39
N MET A 143 -12.80 9.38 -3.35
CA MET A 143 -12.63 8.21 -2.50
C MET A 143 -12.48 8.62 -1.04
N THR A 144 -13.23 7.94 -0.17
CA THR A 144 -13.20 8.16 1.28
C THR A 144 -13.02 6.85 2.04
N ALA A 145 -12.35 6.90 3.19
CA ALA A 145 -12.37 5.81 4.15
C ALA A 145 -13.52 6.00 5.13
N LEU A 146 -14.31 4.96 5.33
CA LEU A 146 -15.35 4.90 6.35
C LEU A 146 -14.79 4.13 7.54
N ALA A 147 -14.21 4.86 8.50
CA ALA A 147 -13.47 4.28 9.62
C ALA A 147 -14.24 4.39 10.95
N GLN A 148 -14.09 3.37 11.78
CA GLN A 148 -14.45 3.36 13.19
C GLN A 148 -13.18 3.08 13.98
N CYS A 149 -12.79 4.03 14.83
CA CYS A 149 -11.50 4.01 15.51
C CYS A 149 -11.68 3.97 17.03
N THR A 150 -10.79 3.26 17.70
CA THR A 150 -10.67 3.15 19.15
C THR A 150 -9.21 3.31 19.57
N GLU A 151 -8.92 3.20 20.86
CA GLU A 151 -7.54 3.14 21.36
C GLU A 151 -6.70 2.06 20.64
N PRO A 152 -5.40 2.30 20.42
CA PRO A 152 -4.47 1.34 19.85
C PRO A 152 -4.45 -0.01 20.57
N LEU A 153 -4.11 -1.06 19.84
CA LEU A 153 -3.97 -2.40 20.40
C LEU A 153 -2.70 -2.50 21.27
N THR A 154 -2.85 -3.11 22.44
CA THR A 154 -1.78 -3.24 23.46
C THR A 154 -1.64 -4.66 24.01
N GLY A 155 -2.19 -5.65 23.30
CA GLY A 155 -2.11 -7.06 23.71
C GLY A 155 -0.70 -7.62 23.54
N THR A 156 -0.29 -7.79 22.29
CA THR A 156 1.05 -8.28 21.94
C THR A 156 1.63 -7.46 20.82
N LEU A 157 2.92 -7.13 20.93
CA LEU A 157 3.73 -6.59 19.84
C LEU A 157 4.75 -7.65 19.40
N PHE A 158 4.78 -7.92 18.10
CA PHE A 158 5.92 -8.54 17.42
C PHE A 158 6.67 -7.41 16.72
N LEU A 159 7.94 -7.22 17.08
CA LEU A 159 8.78 -6.13 16.60
C LEU A 159 10.00 -6.71 15.87
N ASP A 160 10.03 -6.53 14.56
CA ASP A 160 11.11 -6.86 13.62
C ASP A 160 11.17 -5.78 12.51
N PRO A 161 11.70 -4.60 12.84
CA PRO A 161 11.72 -3.45 11.94
C PRO A 161 12.81 -3.61 10.87
N THR A 162 12.67 -2.90 9.75
CA THR A 162 13.71 -2.80 8.71
C THR A 162 14.78 -1.76 9.04
N ALA A 163 15.92 -1.84 8.35
CA ALA A 163 16.98 -0.82 8.41
C ALA A 163 16.69 0.41 7.52
N GLY A 164 15.55 0.44 6.82
CA GLY A 164 15.19 1.51 5.89
C GLY A 164 13.80 1.33 5.29
N ALA A 165 13.19 2.45 4.92
CA ALA A 165 11.92 2.49 4.21
C ALA A 165 12.16 2.78 2.73
N GLU A 166 11.45 2.07 1.85
CA GLU A 166 11.29 2.47 0.46
C GLU A 166 9.90 3.10 0.29
N GLU A 167 9.86 4.32 -0.22
CA GLU A 167 8.62 5.00 -0.57
C GLU A 167 8.11 4.47 -1.91
N SER A 168 6.81 4.18 -1.99
CA SER A 168 6.13 4.00 -3.27
C SER A 168 5.05 5.08 -3.43
N THR A 169 4.78 5.47 -4.66
CA THR A 169 3.72 6.45 -4.98
C THR A 169 2.35 5.80 -4.76
N ARG A 170 1.53 6.36 -3.86
CA ARG A 170 0.23 5.80 -3.44
C ARG A 170 -0.84 6.87 -3.35
N VAL A 171 -2.10 6.44 -3.30
CA VAL A 171 -3.18 7.25 -2.72
C VAL A 171 -3.23 6.97 -1.23
N GLU A 172 -3.17 8.02 -0.41
CA GLU A 172 -3.12 7.85 1.05
C GLU A 172 -4.38 8.36 1.76
N PHE A 173 -4.70 7.71 2.88
CA PHE A 173 -5.77 8.10 3.79
C PHE A 173 -5.21 8.25 5.20
N ASP A 174 -5.41 9.42 5.80
CA ASP A 174 -5.15 9.66 7.22
C ASP A 174 -6.41 9.30 8.04
N LEU A 175 -6.41 8.13 8.65
CA LEU A 175 -7.52 7.62 9.46
C LEU A 175 -7.67 8.32 10.82
N ASP A 176 -6.72 9.20 11.20
CA ASP A 176 -6.84 10.02 12.40
C ASP A 176 -7.67 11.30 12.17
N THR A 177 -8.05 11.57 10.91
CA THR A 177 -8.91 12.70 10.55
C THR A 177 -10.40 12.29 10.46
N PRO A 178 -11.33 13.20 10.80
CA PRO A 178 -12.74 12.95 10.57
C PRO A 178 -13.03 12.91 9.05
N SER A 179 -13.68 11.84 8.60
CA SER A 179 -13.96 11.57 7.17
C SER A 179 -12.69 11.60 6.29
N PRO A 180 -11.80 10.59 6.39
CA PRO A 180 -10.57 10.57 5.61
C PRO A 180 -10.84 10.55 4.10
N HIS A 181 -10.39 11.59 3.40
CA HIS A 181 -10.39 11.66 1.94
C HIS A 181 -9.03 11.22 1.39
N ALA A 182 -9.04 10.65 0.18
CA ALA A 182 -7.82 10.32 -0.56
C ALA A 182 -6.94 11.57 -0.73
N LYS A 183 -5.69 11.48 -0.29
CA LYS A 183 -4.67 12.53 -0.36
C LYS A 183 -3.64 12.25 -1.45
N PHE A 184 -3.00 13.30 -1.95
CA PHE A 184 -1.73 13.12 -2.65
C PHE A 184 -0.63 12.78 -1.66
N VAL A 185 0.40 12.12 -2.16
CA VAL A 185 1.69 11.97 -1.48
C VAL A 185 2.73 12.65 -2.35
N THR A 186 3.48 13.57 -1.78
CA THR A 186 4.62 14.21 -2.44
C THR A 186 5.82 13.25 -2.50
N ASP A 187 6.83 13.57 -3.29
CA ASP A 187 8.03 12.74 -3.45
C ASP A 187 8.86 12.56 -2.16
N ASP A 188 8.51 13.28 -1.09
CA ASP A 188 9.11 13.17 0.26
C ASP A 188 8.19 12.47 1.26
N GLY A 189 7.16 11.78 0.79
CA GLY A 189 6.22 11.02 1.61
C GLY A 189 5.16 11.85 2.33
N THR A 190 5.10 13.17 2.11
CA THR A 190 4.13 14.03 2.81
C THR A 190 2.74 13.96 2.19
N MET A 191 1.70 13.73 3.01
CA MET A 191 0.32 13.84 2.55
C MET A 191 -0.06 15.31 2.30
N GLN A 192 -0.58 15.62 1.11
CA GLN A 192 -0.99 16.98 0.74
C GLN A 192 -2.29 16.98 -0.05
N GLY A 193 -3.22 17.88 0.30
CA GLY A 193 -4.44 18.16 -0.48
C GLY A 193 -5.36 16.96 -0.70
N ASP A 194 -6.54 17.18 -1.28
CA ASP A 194 -7.43 16.06 -1.67
C ASP A 194 -7.13 15.66 -3.12
N TYR A 195 -6.80 14.39 -3.35
CA TYR A 195 -6.43 13.87 -4.67
C TYR A 195 -7.50 14.17 -5.73
N PHE A 196 -8.75 13.86 -5.41
CA PHE A 196 -9.87 13.96 -6.35
C PHE A 196 -10.47 15.37 -6.48
N ARG A 197 -9.98 16.35 -5.71
CA ARG A 197 -10.37 17.74 -5.90
C ARG A 197 -9.85 18.29 -7.23
N GLU A 198 -8.68 17.84 -7.65
CA GLU A 198 -8.02 18.29 -8.88
C GLU A 198 -7.87 17.16 -9.92
N ASN A 199 -8.10 15.90 -9.53
CA ASN A 199 -7.99 14.74 -10.41
C ASN A 199 -9.28 13.94 -10.51
N SER A 200 -9.37 13.17 -11.58
CA SER A 200 -10.35 12.10 -11.71
C SER A 200 -9.70 10.93 -12.46
N ILE A 201 -10.04 9.70 -12.09
CA ILE A 201 -9.58 8.52 -12.84
C ILE A 201 -10.66 8.17 -13.86
N SER A 202 -10.34 8.24 -15.14
CA SER A 202 -11.24 7.86 -16.23
C SER A 202 -10.94 6.43 -16.68
N LEU A 203 -11.96 5.59 -16.77
CA LEU A 203 -11.84 4.21 -17.24
C LEU A 203 -12.80 3.97 -18.41
N LYS A 204 -12.25 3.56 -19.55
CA LYS A 204 -13.03 3.03 -20.67
C LYS A 204 -13.60 1.65 -20.32
N ARG A 205 -14.53 1.17 -21.13
CA ARG A 205 -15.05 -0.19 -21.01
C ARG A 205 -13.92 -1.22 -21.07
N GLY A 206 -13.80 -2.05 -20.04
CA GLY A 206 -12.78 -3.11 -19.97
C GLY A 206 -11.38 -2.61 -19.65
N GLU A 207 -11.15 -1.30 -19.61
CA GLU A 207 -9.88 -0.72 -19.15
C GLU A 207 -9.73 -1.00 -17.66
N THR A 208 -8.52 -1.41 -17.28
CA THR A 208 -8.18 -1.82 -15.93
C THR A 208 -7.04 -0.95 -15.41
N ILE A 209 -7.16 -0.49 -14.18
CA ILE A 209 -6.11 0.22 -13.45
C ILE A 209 -5.84 -0.50 -12.13
N ALA A 210 -4.57 -0.51 -11.72
CA ALA A 210 -4.16 -0.92 -10.39
C ALA A 210 -3.81 0.33 -9.57
N LEU A 211 -4.35 0.39 -8.36
CA LEU A 211 -4.06 1.42 -7.37
C LEU A 211 -3.46 0.74 -6.14
N GLU A 212 -2.45 1.39 -5.57
CA GLU A 212 -1.96 1.10 -4.23
C GLU A 212 -2.53 2.15 -3.29
N ILE A 213 -3.27 1.69 -2.29
CA ILE A 213 -3.91 2.55 -1.29
C ILE A 213 -3.22 2.29 0.04
N ALA A 214 -2.75 3.33 0.71
CA ALA A 214 -2.24 3.24 2.07
C ALA A 214 -3.19 3.97 3.03
N ALA A 215 -3.73 3.25 4.00
CA ALA A 215 -4.55 3.83 5.06
C ALA A 215 -3.75 3.83 6.36
N ARG A 216 -3.44 5.02 6.85
CA ARG A 216 -2.52 5.25 7.98
C ARG A 216 -3.24 5.72 9.23
N THR A 217 -2.71 5.34 10.38
CA THR A 217 -3.06 5.90 11.69
C THR A 217 -1.83 5.88 12.57
N VAL A 218 -1.59 6.96 13.31
CA VAL A 218 -0.54 7.05 14.33
C VAL A 218 -1.11 7.16 15.74
N ARG A 219 -2.45 7.11 15.88
CA ARG A 219 -3.13 7.30 17.16
C ARG A 219 -4.13 6.23 17.54
N HIS A 220 -4.64 5.43 16.60
CA HIS A 220 -5.81 4.60 16.85
C HIS A 220 -5.65 3.17 16.33
N TYR A 221 -6.49 2.28 16.85
CA TYR A 221 -6.92 1.09 16.13
C TYR A 221 -8.15 1.43 15.32
N CYS A 222 -8.12 1.23 14.00
CA CYS A 222 -9.22 1.54 13.11
C CYS A 222 -9.69 0.29 12.35
N SER A 223 -11.01 0.11 12.30
CA SER A 223 -11.71 -0.78 11.38
C SER A 223 -12.36 0.06 10.30
N PHE A 224 -12.07 -0.20 9.02
CA PHE A 224 -12.53 0.66 7.93
C PHE A 224 -12.91 -0.09 6.65
N THR A 225 -13.73 0.57 5.84
CA THR A 225 -13.98 0.22 4.43
C THR A 225 -13.69 1.43 3.56
N LEU A 226 -13.56 1.24 2.25
CA LEU A 226 -13.40 2.35 1.31
C LEU A 226 -14.72 2.58 0.57
N LYS A 227 -15.05 3.84 0.32
CA LYS A 227 -16.17 4.25 -0.52
C LYS A 227 -15.60 5.05 -1.68
N MET A 228 -15.99 4.70 -2.90
CA MET A 228 -15.56 5.34 -4.13
C MET A 228 -16.78 5.94 -4.84
N ASP A 229 -16.77 7.24 -5.12
CA ASP A 229 -17.84 7.88 -5.85
C ASP A 229 -17.49 7.95 -7.35
N VAL A 230 -18.44 7.49 -8.16
CA VAL A 230 -18.26 7.27 -9.60
C VAL A 230 -19.35 7.97 -10.38
N VAL A 231 -18.95 8.75 -11.39
CA VAL A 231 -19.84 9.35 -12.38
C VAL A 231 -19.91 8.45 -13.61
N ALA A 232 -21.12 8.02 -13.95
CA ALA A 232 -21.43 7.27 -15.16
C ALA A 232 -22.86 7.57 -15.60
N ASP A 233 -23.12 7.60 -16.92
CA ASP A 233 -24.46 7.84 -17.47
C ASP A 233 -25.11 9.13 -16.90
N SER A 234 -24.29 10.17 -16.69
CA SER A 234 -24.66 11.45 -16.05
C SER A 234 -25.19 11.35 -14.62
N LYS A 235 -24.89 10.26 -13.90
CA LYS A 235 -25.27 10.04 -12.51
C LYS A 235 -24.05 9.71 -11.66
N THR A 236 -24.06 10.20 -10.43
CA THR A 236 -23.08 9.81 -9.41
C THR A 236 -23.63 8.63 -8.61
N SER A 237 -22.78 7.63 -8.36
CA SER A 237 -23.09 6.47 -7.52
C SER A 237 -21.88 6.08 -6.69
N SER A 238 -22.12 5.53 -5.49
CA SER A 238 -21.05 5.05 -4.61
C SER A 238 -20.82 3.55 -4.77
N VAL A 239 -19.55 3.17 -4.84
CA VAL A 239 -19.08 1.78 -4.82
C VAL A 239 -18.33 1.55 -3.51
N HIS A 240 -18.81 0.62 -2.70
CA HIS A 240 -18.12 0.22 -1.47
C HIS A 240 -17.11 -0.88 -1.76
N ILE A 241 -15.90 -0.72 -1.23
CA ILE A 241 -14.76 -1.63 -1.38
C ILE A 241 -14.39 -2.14 0.00
N GLY A 242 -14.29 -3.46 0.12
CA GLY A 242 -14.23 -4.15 1.40
C GLY A 242 -15.60 -4.71 1.78
N ASP A 243 -15.61 -5.90 2.37
CA ASP A 243 -16.82 -6.52 2.91
C ASP A 243 -17.15 -5.83 4.23
N GLN A 244 -18.36 -5.28 4.39
CA GLN A 244 -18.79 -4.68 5.66
C GLN A 244 -18.70 -5.66 6.84
N ARG A 245 -18.72 -6.98 6.57
CA ARG A 245 -18.54 -8.03 7.58
C ARG A 245 -17.09 -8.33 7.88
N ARG A 246 -16.17 -7.94 7.00
CA ARG A 246 -14.72 -8.10 7.13
C ARG A 246 -14.02 -6.80 6.72
N PRO A 247 -14.19 -5.72 7.50
CA PRO A 247 -13.50 -4.47 7.26
C PRO A 247 -11.98 -4.67 7.36
N TYR A 248 -11.24 -3.77 6.71
CA TYR A 248 -9.80 -3.69 6.90
C TYR A 248 -9.52 -3.19 8.32
N VAL A 249 -8.39 -3.62 8.87
CA VAL A 249 -7.98 -3.25 10.22
C VAL A 249 -6.52 -2.82 10.23
N VAL A 250 -6.24 -1.78 11.02
CA VAL A 250 -4.89 -1.23 11.23
C VAL A 250 -4.83 -0.69 12.66
N SER A 251 -3.67 -0.77 13.30
CA SER A 251 -3.46 -0.16 14.62
C SER A 251 -2.18 0.63 14.63
N ALA A 252 -2.23 1.83 15.20
CA ALA A 252 -1.03 2.53 15.61
C ALA A 252 -0.21 1.64 16.57
N VAL A 253 1.11 1.74 16.47
CA VAL A 253 2.06 1.13 17.40
C VAL A 253 2.34 2.15 18.50
N ASN A 254 2.15 1.75 19.76
CA ASN A 254 2.64 2.55 20.87
C ASN A 254 4.17 2.56 20.86
N PRO A 255 4.82 3.74 20.85
CA PRO A 255 6.28 3.83 20.82
C PRO A 255 6.94 3.38 22.13
N ASP A 256 6.20 3.28 23.23
CA ASP A 256 6.69 2.67 24.48
C ASP A 256 6.32 1.18 24.51
N PRO A 257 7.30 0.26 24.39
CA PRO A 257 7.06 -1.17 24.47
C PRO A 257 6.35 -1.60 25.76
N LYS A 258 6.51 -0.83 26.86
CA LYS A 258 5.87 -1.09 28.15
C LYS A 258 4.35 -1.01 28.11
N ALA A 259 3.78 -0.39 27.07
CA ALA A 259 2.34 -0.36 26.86
C ALA A 259 1.77 -1.74 26.50
N TYR A 260 2.59 -2.66 26.00
CA TYR A 260 2.16 -4.00 25.60
C TYR A 260 2.26 -4.99 26.75
N LYS A 261 1.33 -5.96 26.77
CA LYS A 261 1.33 -7.04 27.77
C LYS A 261 2.37 -8.11 27.45
N GLU A 262 2.61 -8.36 26.17
CA GLU A 262 3.61 -9.31 25.67
C GLU A 262 4.40 -8.68 24.53
N LEU A 263 5.70 -9.00 24.44
CA LEU A 263 6.60 -8.52 23.41
C LEU A 263 7.42 -9.69 22.86
N TYR A 264 7.45 -9.81 21.54
CA TYR A 264 8.38 -10.67 20.81
C TYR A 264 9.24 -9.79 19.91
N ILE A 265 10.54 -10.05 19.94
CA ILE A 265 11.52 -9.33 19.14
C ILE A 265 12.30 -10.29 18.27
N ALA A 266 12.69 -9.81 17.09
CA ALA A 266 13.57 -10.49 16.15
C ALA A 266 14.40 -9.44 15.39
N GLY A 267 15.35 -9.91 14.59
CA GLY A 267 16.10 -9.06 13.67
C GLY A 267 16.71 -7.85 14.38
N LEU A 268 16.49 -6.64 13.83
CA LEU A 268 17.09 -5.40 14.34
C LEU A 268 16.66 -5.03 15.76
N ALA A 269 15.52 -5.53 16.24
CA ALA A 269 15.06 -5.33 17.60
C ALA A 269 15.77 -6.22 18.64
N ASP A 270 16.64 -7.15 18.20
CA ASP A 270 17.34 -8.10 19.08
C ASP A 270 18.88 -8.08 18.92
N PRO A 271 19.59 -7.04 19.39
CA PRO A 271 21.07 -6.99 19.36
C PRO A 271 21.72 -7.97 20.36
N PRO A 272 23.00 -8.40 20.17
CA PRO A 272 23.96 -7.90 19.17
C PRO A 272 24.01 -8.71 17.86
N ASP A 273 23.48 -9.93 17.84
CA ASP A 273 23.61 -10.85 16.70
C ASP A 273 22.44 -10.76 15.71
N TYR A 274 21.43 -9.94 16.01
CA TYR A 274 20.20 -9.77 15.24
C TYR A 274 19.62 -11.13 14.80
N PRO A 275 19.36 -12.04 15.76
CA PRO A 275 19.02 -13.40 15.45
C PRO A 275 17.73 -13.45 14.64
N ILE A 276 17.72 -14.32 13.64
CA ILE A 276 16.59 -14.50 12.72
C ILE A 276 15.59 -15.47 13.35
N ARG A 277 15.10 -15.10 14.53
CA ARG A 277 14.06 -15.83 15.25
C ARG A 277 13.40 -14.89 16.23
N TRP A 278 12.10 -15.06 16.37
CA TRP A 278 11.32 -14.51 17.45
C TRP A 278 11.82 -15.08 18.78
N ARG A 279 12.08 -14.19 19.74
CA ARG A 279 12.14 -14.52 21.17
C ARG A 279 11.19 -13.63 21.94
N GLN A 280 10.69 -14.14 23.05
CA GLN A 280 9.96 -13.31 24.01
C GLN A 280 10.95 -12.35 24.69
N ALA A 281 10.51 -11.11 24.90
CA ALA A 281 11.19 -10.11 25.71
C ALA A 281 10.20 -9.60 26.77
N ASP A 282 10.72 -9.18 27.93
CA ASP A 282 9.89 -8.51 28.92
C ASP A 282 9.67 -7.04 28.50
N PRO A 283 8.43 -6.62 28.19
CA PRO A 283 8.15 -5.25 27.77
C PRO A 283 8.61 -4.19 28.78
N ARG A 284 8.71 -4.54 30.08
CA ARG A 284 9.07 -3.61 31.16
C ARG A 284 10.55 -3.27 31.19
N THR A 285 11.38 -4.19 30.71
CA THR A 285 12.85 -4.08 30.76
C THR A 285 13.48 -3.94 29.38
N TYR A 286 12.70 -4.09 28.32
CA TYR A 286 13.16 -3.86 26.96
C TYR A 286 13.42 -2.36 26.70
N HIS A 287 14.57 -2.08 26.09
CA HIS A 287 15.00 -0.76 25.66
C HIS A 287 15.42 -0.86 24.20
N SER A 288 14.74 -0.13 23.32
CA SER A 288 15.07 0.01 21.90
C SER A 288 16.24 0.96 21.68
#